data_AF-A0A7C4R6U5-F1
#
_entry.id   AF-A0A7C4R6U5-F1
#
_cell.length_a   1.000
_cell.length_b   1.000
_cell.length_c   1.000
_cell.angle_alpha   90.00
_cell.angle_beta   90.00
_cell.angle_gamma   90.00
#
_symmetry.space_group_name_H-M   'P 1'
#
loop_
_entity.id
_entity.type
_entity.pdbx_description
1 polymer ?
#
loop_
_entity_poly.entity_id
_entity_poly.type
_entity_poly.pdbx_seq_one_letter_code
_entity_poly.pdbx_strand_id
1 'polypeptide(L)'
;MFSTNHILTSIEKGDLRELTKNLLRTLGVKPSRRRGQNFTTDPRLLKEFREAVSRLGCLDTVVEVGSGLGYLTLYLADICERIISIEIDP
;
A
#
# COMPACT_ATOMS: atom_id res chain seq x y z
N MET A 1 15.25 -5.89 6.38
CA MET A 1 14.34 -5.97 5.22
C MET A 1 12.95 -6.23 5.77
N PHE A 2 12.00 -5.32 5.58
CA PHE A 2 10.64 -5.53 6.12
C PHE A 2 9.94 -6.61 5.31
N SER A 3 9.46 -7.66 5.98
CA SER A 3 8.70 -8.74 5.33
C SER A 3 7.27 -8.27 5.02
N THR A 4 6.65 -8.81 3.96
CA THR A 4 5.22 -8.63 3.66
C THR A 4 4.34 -8.87 4.90
N ASN A 5 4.67 -9.87 5.70
CA ASN A 5 3.95 -10.17 6.95
C ASN A 5 4.04 -9.03 7.97
N HIS A 6 5.15 -8.30 8.01
CA HIS A 6 5.31 -7.16 8.90
C HIS A 6 4.41 -6.01 8.46
N ILE A 7 4.30 -5.74 7.15
CA ILE A 7 3.40 -4.70 6.62
C ILE A 7 1.94 -5.02 6.96
N LEU A 8 1.49 -6.25 6.70
CA LEU A 8 0.13 -6.68 7.03
C LEU A 8 -0.15 -6.59 8.54
N THR A 9 0.80 -7.04 9.37
CA THR A 9 0.70 -6.92 10.82
C THR A 9 0.59 -5.46 11.27
N SER A 10 1.34 -4.56 10.64
CA SER A 10 1.31 -3.12 10.93
C SER A 10 -0.02 -2.46 10.57
N ILE A 11 -0.63 -2.87 9.46
CA ILE A 11 -1.98 -2.43 9.07
C ILE A 11 -2.99 -2.87 10.14
N GLU A 12 -2.91 -4.12 10.62
CA GLU A 12 -3.83 -4.62 11.63
C GLU A 12 -3.60 -4.00 13.02
N LYS A 13 -2.36 -3.76 13.42
CA LYS A 13 -2.00 -3.13 14.71
C LYS A 13 -2.20 -1.62 14.75
N GLY A 14 -2.34 -0.96 13.60
CA GLY A 14 -2.51 0.48 13.53
C GLY A 14 -1.22 1.31 13.65
N ASP A 15 -0.04 0.71 13.46
CA ASP A 15 1.26 1.37 13.61
C ASP A 15 1.88 1.83 12.27
N LEU A 16 1.08 1.86 11.20
CA LEU A 16 1.49 2.15 9.82
C LEU A 16 2.29 3.45 9.66
N ARG A 17 2.05 4.45 10.50
CA ARG A 17 2.82 5.70 10.50
C ARG A 17 4.28 5.50 10.85
N GLU A 18 4.59 4.71 11.88
CA GLU A 18 5.98 4.48 12.29
C GLU A 18 6.69 3.55 11.32
N LEU A 19 5.98 2.53 10.83
CA LEU A 19 6.47 1.69 9.73
C LEU A 19 6.87 2.53 8.51
N THR A 20 6.02 3.47 8.09
CA THR A 20 6.27 4.35 6.94
C THR A 20 7.52 5.21 7.13
N LYS A 21 7.69 5.80 8.31
CA LYS A 21 8.90 6.57 8.62
C LYS A 21 10.15 5.69 8.56
N ASN A 22 10.09 4.49 9.12
CA ASN A 22 11.20 3.54 9.10
C ASN A 22 11.55 3.07 7.69
N LEU A 23 10.54 2.79 6.87
CA LEU A 23 10.73 2.32 5.51
C LEU A 23 11.36 3.42 4.64
N LEU A 24 10.83 4.65 4.69
CA LEU A 24 11.42 5.79 3.97
C LEU A 24 12.87 6.05 4.40
N ARG A 25 13.17 6.00 5.69
CA ARG A 25 14.56 6.12 6.20
C ARG A 25 15.46 5.01 5.67
N THR A 26 14.98 3.77 5.69
CA THR A 26 15.74 2.58 5.26
C THR A 26 16.02 2.62 3.76
N LEU A 27 15.05 3.08 2.96
CA LEU A 27 15.18 3.22 1.51
C LEU A 27 15.94 4.49 1.10
N GLY A 28 16.25 5.39 2.04
CA GLY A 28 16.86 6.69 1.74
C GLY A 28 15.96 7.63 0.93
N VAL A 29 14.65 7.36 0.90
CA VAL A 29 13.67 8.11 0.08
C VAL A 29 13.11 9.28 0.88
N LYS A 30 13.11 10.46 0.26
CA LYS A 30 12.39 11.64 0.74
C LYS A 30 11.17 11.88 -0.15
N PRO A 31 9.94 11.90 0.39
CA PRO A 31 8.74 12.15 -0.42
C PRO A 31 8.86 13.48 -1.19
N SER A 32 8.63 13.42 -2.50
CA SER A 32 8.73 14.59 -3.38
C SER A 32 7.39 15.31 -3.51
N ARG A 33 7.32 16.56 -3.02
CA ARG A 33 6.13 17.43 -3.22
C ARG A 33 5.88 17.71 -4.70
N ARG A 34 6.93 17.84 -5.52
CA ARG A 34 6.81 18.10 -6.97
C ARG A 34 6.13 16.95 -7.71
N ARG A 35 6.29 15.71 -7.22
CA ARG A 35 5.64 14.51 -7.76
C ARG A 35 4.34 14.14 -7.03
N GLY A 36 3.90 14.96 -6.06
CA GLY A 36 2.68 14.69 -5.31
C GLY A 36 2.73 13.46 -4.40
N GLN A 37 3.93 12.97 -4.04
CA GLN A 37 4.07 11.75 -3.23
C GLN A 37 3.53 11.96 -1.82
N ASN A 38 2.44 11.27 -1.51
CA ASN A 38 1.86 11.16 -0.19
C ASN A 38 1.64 9.68 0.11
N PHE A 39 2.14 9.20 1.25
CA PHE A 39 2.01 7.80 1.64
C PHE A 39 0.98 7.69 2.77
N THR A 40 -0.05 6.88 2.55
CA THR A 40 -1.10 6.65 3.55
C THR A 40 -0.52 6.05 4.81
N THR A 41 -0.78 6.70 5.95
CA THR A 41 -0.44 6.20 7.28
C THR A 41 -1.66 5.84 8.12
N ASP A 42 -2.85 5.88 7.53
CA ASP A 42 -4.11 5.48 8.16
C ASP A 42 -4.53 4.09 7.67
N PRO A 43 -4.42 3.05 8.52
CA PRO A 43 -4.85 1.70 8.17
C PRO A 43 -6.35 1.58 7.90
N ARG A 44 -7.18 2.48 8.42
CA ARG A 44 -8.64 2.44 8.19
C ARG A 44 -8.96 2.64 6.72
N LEU A 45 -8.24 3.55 6.06
CA LEU A 45 -8.41 3.81 4.63
C LEU A 45 -8.08 2.56 3.79
N LEU A 46 -7.05 1.80 4.17
CA LEU A 46 -6.70 0.55 3.49
C LEU A 46 -7.78 -0.51 3.68
N LYS A 47 -8.37 -0.60 4.88
CA LYS A 47 -9.50 -1.49 5.18
C LYS A 47 -10.74 -1.13 4.37
N GLU A 48 -11.09 0.15 4.32
CA GLU A 48 -12.21 0.65 3.50
C GLU A 48 -12.03 0.33 2.01
N PHE A 49 -10.83 0.53 1.45
CA PHE A 49 -10.55 0.16 0.06
C PHE A 49 -10.64 -1.34 -0.18
N ARG A 50 -10.08 -2.16 0.71
CA ARG A 50 -10.17 -3.62 0.62
C ARG A 50 -11.61 -4.10 0.67
N GLU A 51 -12.42 -3.55 1.58
CA GLU A 51 -13.85 -3.86 1.65
C GLU A 51 -14.59 -3.45 0.38
N ALA A 52 -14.32 -2.25 -0.14
CA ALA A 52 -14.93 -1.78 -1.38
C ALA A 52 -14.60 -2.71 -2.55
N VAL A 53 -13.33 -3.08 -2.72
CA VAL A 53 -12.86 -4.01 -3.77
C VAL A 53 -13.50 -5.39 -3.62
N SER A 54 -13.60 -5.92 -2.40
CA SER A 54 -14.20 -7.24 -2.15
C SER A 54 -15.66 -7.36 -2.61
N ARG A 55 -16.40 -6.24 -2.65
CA ARG A 55 -17.81 -6.19 -3.08
C ARG A 55 -17.97 -6.20 -4.60
N LEU A 56 -16.91 -5.95 -5.37
CA LEU A 56 -16.98 -5.80 -6.83
C LEU A 56 -16.93 -7.13 -7.60
N GLY A 57 -16.91 -8.27 -6.90
CA GLY A 57 -16.61 -9.57 -7.52
C GLY A 57 -15.10 -9.80 -7.43
N CYS A 58 -14.66 -10.17 -6.24
CA CYS A 58 -13.29 -10.57 -5.92
C CYS A 58 -12.86 -11.70 -6.86
N LEU A 59 -12.13 -11.35 -7.93
CA LEU A 59 -11.34 -12.19 -8.86
C LEU A 59 -10.93 -11.39 -10.12
N ASP A 60 -11.37 -10.14 -10.31
CA ASP A 60 -10.94 -9.35 -11.47
C ASP A 60 -9.52 -8.76 -11.34
N THR A 61 -8.99 -8.30 -12.49
CA THR A 61 -7.71 -7.57 -12.55
C THR A 61 -7.89 -6.14 -12.03
N VAL A 62 -7.11 -5.76 -11.01
CA VAL A 62 -7.06 -4.40 -10.49
C VAL A 62 -5.87 -3.65 -11.09
N VAL A 63 -6.09 -2.41 -11.52
CA VAL A 63 -5.02 -1.48 -11.90
C VAL A 63 -4.83 -0.47 -10.77
N GLU A 64 -3.62 -0.43 -10.20
CA GLU A 64 -3.23 0.53 -9.19
C GLU A 64 -2.30 1.58 -9.80
N VAL A 65 -2.65 2.86 -9.67
CA VAL A 65 -1.85 3.97 -10.16
C VAL A 65 -1.18 4.66 -8.97
N GLY A 66 0.14 4.72 -8.98
CA GLY A 66 0.93 5.32 -7.89
C GLY A 66 1.00 4.43 -6.65
N SER A 67 1.46 3.19 -6.78
CA SER A 67 1.52 2.24 -5.65
C SER A 67 2.44 2.69 -4.51
N GLY A 68 3.41 3.57 -4.79
CA GLY A 68 4.30 4.10 -3.77
C GLY A 68 5.02 3.00 -2.97
N LEU A 69 4.77 2.92 -1.65
CA LEU A 69 5.35 1.90 -0.77
C LEU A 69 4.68 0.50 -0.89
N GLY A 70 3.64 0.37 -1.72
CA GLY A 70 2.97 -0.90 -2.02
C GLY A 70 2.02 -1.40 -0.95
N TYR A 71 1.61 -0.56 0.02
CA TYR A 71 0.73 -0.99 1.11
C TYR A 71 -0.62 -1.48 0.61
N LEU A 72 -1.28 -0.71 -0.28
CA LEU A 72 -2.56 -1.10 -0.84
C LEU A 72 -2.39 -2.30 -1.77
N THR A 73 -1.37 -2.30 -2.64
CA THR A 73 -1.00 -3.45 -3.47
C THR A 73 -0.95 -4.76 -2.68
N LEU A 74 -0.16 -4.78 -1.60
CA LEU A 74 0.00 -5.96 -0.76
C LEU A 74 -1.28 -6.31 0.00
N TYR A 75 -2.04 -5.30 0.43
CA TYR A 75 -3.27 -5.50 1.18
C TYR A 75 -4.45 -5.98 0.33
N LEU A 76 -4.38 -5.84 -0.99
CA LEU A 76 -5.36 -6.40 -1.93
C LEU A 76 -4.92 -7.75 -2.54
N ALA A 77 -3.64 -8.11 -2.41
CA ALA A 77 -3.03 -9.22 -3.14
C ALA A 77 -3.64 -10.60 -2.87
N ASP A 78 -4.30 -10.80 -1.74
CA ASP A 78 -4.96 -12.06 -1.37
C ASP A 78 -6.44 -12.13 -1.74
N ILE A 79 -7.03 -11.03 -2.23
CA ILE A 79 -8.44 -10.96 -2.65
C ILE A 79 -8.64 -10.64 -4.14
N CYS A 80 -7.57 -10.29 -4.86
CA CYS A 80 -7.58 -10.00 -6.29
C CYS A 80 -6.82 -11.11 -7.05
N GLU A 81 -7.30 -11.52 -8.22
CA GLU A 81 -6.57 -12.49 -9.06
C GLU A 81 -5.27 -11.89 -9.62
N ARG A 82 -5.32 -10.61 -9.98
CA ARG A 82 -4.18 -9.89 -10.55
C ARG A 82 -4.22 -8.43 -10.14
N ILE A 83 -3.05 -7.88 -9.80
CA ILE A 83 -2.85 -6.46 -9.58
C ILE A 83 -1.75 -5.98 -10.53
N ILE A 84 -2.04 -4.94 -11.30
CA ILE A 84 -1.09 -4.26 -12.18
C ILE A 84 -0.82 -2.90 -11.56
N SER A 85 0.40 -2.71 -11.04
CA SER A 85 0.84 -1.39 -10.56
C SER A 85 1.49 -0.59 -11.69
N ILE A 86 1.14 0.69 -11.77
CA ILE A 86 1.74 1.69 -12.63
C ILE A 86 2.36 2.76 -11.72
N GLU A 87 3.68 2.81 -11.67
CA GLU A 87 4.45 3.78 -10.88
C GLU A 87 5.43 4.54 -11.79
N ILE A 88 5.52 5.86 -11.60
CA ILE A 88 6.37 6.73 -12.42
C ILE A 88 7.74 6.96 -11.76
N ASP A 89 7.85 6.77 -10.44
CA ASP A 89 9.14 6.82 -9.75
C ASP A 89 9.90 5.49 -9.94
N PRO A 90 11.13 5.49 -10.50
CA PRO A 90 11.93 4.28 -10.70
C PRO A 90 12.34 3.55 -9.41
#